data_AF-A0A9E6P2H4-F1
#
_entry.id   AF-A0A9E6P2H4-F1
#
_cell.length_a   1.000
_cell.length_b   1.000
_cell.length_c   1.000
_cell.angle_alpha   90.00
_cell.angle_beta   90.00
_cell.angle_gamma   90.00
#
_symmetry.space_group_name_H-M   'P 1'
#
loop_
_entity.id
_entity.type
_entity.pdbx_description
1 polymer ?
#
loop_
_entity_poly.entity_id
_entity_poly.type
_entity_poly.pdbx_seq_one_letter_code
_entity_poly.pdbx_strand_id
1 'polypeptide(L)'
;MLERISLDDDQLILDARSVDMGEVFAFLKVHGCHSPERLELFGTDLFLSLPSAWDACFVPFFASTEAMWHAVRTRSKKPEHIHIIGMDADQQVSISRLINLYFLLREALKTLCHSEGDDSQTHKYIFFNSKESLLTKMEISYLMKCDELLAIDVGEKDLKDAQKLHAAVMADEDVHCEERRHVMRETLTDLLKDEKDCSLRLIMESVSKFYKKYNERYKVYVSKFSVNKILTEIENDCVSFLGKVQEAIMAQQTKAFAVPGGIVAAGAILKPATTSWDYLIILVGLIISTWMIISLNNNVVSHINLLAEEFNRSTKKYDDIVVGVEEIQEKIEDSRMKLSSSSESAKSKLGVLTRVCYLVFILVSLILLKRFLETS
;
A
#
# COMPACT_ATOMS: atom_id res chain seq x y z
N MET A 1 1.77 -37.07 36.62
CA MET A 1 1.39 -35.99 37.58
C MET A 1 0.01 -35.43 37.27
N LEU A 2 -0.27 -34.93 36.05
CA LEU A 2 -1.60 -34.38 35.69
C LEU A 2 -2.77 -35.37 35.90
N GLU A 3 -2.59 -36.65 35.56
CA GLU A 3 -3.60 -37.71 35.75
C GLU A 3 -3.92 -38.00 37.23
N ARG A 4 -3.11 -37.47 38.16
CA ARG A 4 -3.30 -37.62 39.60
C ARG A 4 -4.09 -36.47 40.22
N ILE A 5 -4.52 -35.52 39.40
CA ILE A 5 -5.35 -34.39 39.83
C ILE A 5 -6.82 -34.79 39.60
N SER A 6 -7.60 -34.73 40.66
CA SER A 6 -9.04 -34.97 40.65
C SER A 6 -9.80 -33.85 41.33
N LEU A 7 -11.08 -33.74 41.01
CA LEU A 7 -12.01 -32.90 41.76
C LEU A 7 -12.77 -33.79 42.73
N ASP A 8 -12.68 -33.50 44.03
CA ASP A 8 -13.43 -34.18 45.09
C ASP A 8 -14.11 -33.12 45.97
N ASP A 9 -15.43 -33.21 46.15
CA ASP A 9 -16.25 -32.22 46.89
C ASP A 9 -15.93 -30.74 46.57
N ASP A 10 -15.85 -30.39 45.27
CA ASP A 10 -15.46 -29.07 44.74
C ASP A 10 -14.04 -28.59 45.09
N GLN A 11 -13.19 -29.50 45.60
CA GLN A 11 -11.78 -29.23 45.89
C GLN A 11 -10.89 -29.92 44.86
N LEU A 12 -9.91 -29.17 44.33
CA LEU A 12 -8.89 -29.72 43.44
C LEU A 12 -7.82 -30.39 44.28
N ILE A 13 -7.71 -31.71 44.14
CA ILE A 13 -6.79 -32.54 44.92
C ILE A 13 -5.78 -33.16 43.98
N LEU A 14 -4.50 -33.11 44.36
CA LEU A 14 -3.43 -33.89 43.75
C LEU A 14 -3.08 -35.04 44.70
N ASP A 15 -3.30 -36.28 44.25
CA ASP A 15 -2.82 -37.46 44.95
C ASP A 15 -1.29 -37.49 44.86
N ALA A 16 -0.62 -37.33 46.00
CA ALA A 16 0.84 -37.34 46.12
C ALA A 16 1.40 -38.68 46.64
N ARG A 17 0.59 -39.76 46.73
CA ARG A 17 1.03 -41.10 47.15
C ARG A 17 2.28 -41.53 46.38
N SER A 18 3.27 -42.08 47.07
CA SER A 18 4.47 -42.67 46.45
C SER A 18 5.28 -41.76 45.51
N VAL A 19 5.12 -40.43 45.58
CA VAL A 19 5.93 -39.47 44.82
C VAL A 19 6.60 -38.49 45.78
N ASP A 20 7.83 -38.12 45.44
CA ASP A 20 8.60 -37.16 46.24
C ASP A 20 7.94 -35.78 46.21
N MET A 21 7.79 -35.14 47.37
CA MET A 21 7.18 -33.81 47.47
C MET A 21 8.01 -32.74 46.75
N GLY A 22 9.33 -32.93 46.63
CA GLY A 22 10.19 -32.07 45.82
C GLY A 22 9.82 -32.12 44.33
N GLU A 23 9.51 -33.30 43.80
CA GLU A 23 9.03 -33.48 42.43
C GLU A 23 7.63 -32.89 42.23
N VAL A 24 6.72 -33.04 43.21
CA VAL A 24 5.38 -32.42 43.18
C VAL A 24 5.50 -30.89 43.14
N PHE A 25 6.33 -30.30 43.99
CA PHE A 25 6.52 -28.85 44.03
C PHE A 25 7.20 -28.32 42.77
N ALA A 26 8.17 -29.05 42.22
CA ALA A 26 8.78 -28.71 40.94
C ALA A 26 7.72 -28.74 39.82
N PHE A 27 6.87 -29.78 39.78
CA PHE A 27 5.77 -29.88 38.84
C PHE A 27 4.78 -28.70 38.97
N LEU A 28 4.35 -28.35 40.18
CA LEU A 28 3.42 -27.23 40.39
C LEU A 28 4.04 -25.88 40.00
N LYS A 29 5.34 -25.67 40.28
CA LYS A 29 6.07 -24.47 39.85
C LYS A 29 6.10 -24.32 38.33
N VAL A 30 6.27 -25.43 37.59
CA VAL A 30 6.21 -25.44 36.12
C VAL A 30 4.83 -25.06 35.57
N HIS A 31 3.77 -25.18 36.38
CA HIS A 31 2.39 -24.86 36.00
C HIS A 31 1.87 -23.55 36.63
N GLY A 32 2.77 -22.69 37.13
CA GLY A 32 2.43 -21.36 37.63
C GLY A 32 2.13 -21.27 39.13
N CYS A 33 2.51 -22.27 39.94
CA CYS A 33 2.45 -22.17 41.40
C CYS A 33 3.74 -21.57 41.97
N HIS A 34 3.71 -20.30 42.39
CA HIS A 34 4.89 -19.64 42.97
C HIS A 34 5.15 -20.01 44.44
N SER A 35 4.16 -20.57 45.14
CA SER A 35 4.30 -20.93 46.56
C SER A 35 3.61 -22.24 46.89
N PRO A 36 4.10 -23.38 46.37
CA PRO A 36 3.48 -24.69 46.59
C PRO A 36 3.53 -25.11 48.07
N GLU A 37 4.49 -24.57 48.83
CA GLU A 37 4.63 -24.77 50.28
C GLU A 37 3.41 -24.29 51.10
N ARG A 38 2.59 -23.41 50.53
CA ARG A 38 1.38 -22.85 51.19
C ARG A 38 0.12 -23.69 50.96
N LEU A 39 0.20 -24.71 50.10
CA LEU A 39 -0.92 -25.59 49.81
C LEU A 39 -1.11 -26.57 50.98
N GLU A 40 -2.36 -26.83 51.33
CA GLU A 40 -2.70 -27.71 52.45
C GLU A 40 -2.51 -29.17 52.05
N LEU A 41 -1.79 -29.93 52.87
CA LEU A 41 -1.58 -31.37 52.69
C LEU A 41 -2.32 -32.12 53.79
N PHE A 42 -3.32 -32.91 53.41
CA PHE A 42 -4.02 -33.82 54.34
C PHE A 42 -3.72 -35.26 53.97
N GLY A 43 -2.94 -35.95 54.81
CA GLY A 43 -2.50 -37.31 54.52
C GLY A 43 -1.60 -37.37 53.29
N THR A 44 -2.13 -37.86 52.17
CA THR A 44 -1.42 -37.98 50.89
C THR A 44 -1.91 -37.02 49.83
N ASP A 45 -2.87 -36.17 50.18
CA ASP A 45 -3.70 -35.45 49.23
C ASP A 45 -3.43 -33.95 49.39
N LEU A 46 -2.95 -33.33 48.31
CA LEU A 46 -2.55 -31.93 48.29
C LEU A 46 -3.65 -31.07 47.65
N PHE A 47 -4.12 -30.06 48.38
CA PHE A 47 -5.23 -29.21 47.97
C PHE A 47 -4.72 -28.01 47.16
N LEU A 48 -5.15 -27.91 45.90
CA LEU A 48 -4.65 -26.92 44.92
C LEU A 48 -5.50 -25.64 44.87
N SER A 49 -6.66 -25.61 45.53
CA SER A 49 -7.67 -24.56 45.38
C SER A 49 -7.30 -23.18 45.96
N LEU A 50 -6.13 -23.01 46.59
CA LEU A 50 -5.70 -21.75 47.21
C LEU A 50 -5.19 -20.75 46.16
N PRO A 51 -5.94 -19.70 45.76
CA PRO A 51 -5.55 -18.86 44.62
C PRO A 51 -4.27 -18.05 44.87
N SER A 52 -3.98 -17.69 46.13
CA SER A 52 -2.80 -16.90 46.51
C SER A 52 -1.46 -17.65 46.39
N ALA A 53 -1.49 -18.94 46.07
CA ALA A 53 -0.30 -19.74 45.77
C ALA A 53 0.06 -19.73 44.27
N TRP A 54 -0.80 -19.16 43.41
CA TRP A 54 -0.70 -19.21 41.96
C TRP A 54 -0.50 -17.83 41.33
N ASP A 55 0.19 -17.82 40.21
CA ASP A 55 0.44 -16.61 39.43
C ASP A 55 -0.87 -15.95 39.00
N ALA A 56 -0.94 -14.63 39.17
CA ALA A 56 -2.15 -13.83 38.91
C ALA A 56 -3.44 -14.36 39.57
N CYS A 57 -3.27 -15.04 40.73
CA CYS A 57 -4.32 -15.71 41.49
C CYS A 57 -5.18 -16.66 40.64
N PHE A 58 -4.56 -17.37 39.69
CA PHE A 58 -5.24 -18.23 38.72
C PHE A 58 -4.84 -19.68 38.88
N VAL A 59 -5.78 -20.52 39.32
CA VAL A 59 -5.61 -21.97 39.38
C VAL A 59 -5.82 -22.55 37.98
N PRO A 60 -4.85 -23.26 37.38
CA PRO A 60 -4.90 -23.64 35.96
C PRO A 60 -5.64 -24.96 35.71
N PHE A 61 -6.25 -25.59 36.72
CA PHE A 61 -6.90 -26.89 36.60
C PHE A 61 -8.42 -26.77 36.68
N PHE A 62 -9.12 -27.43 35.75
CA PHE A 62 -10.57 -27.35 35.62
C PHE A 62 -11.19 -28.73 35.45
N ALA A 63 -12.34 -28.95 36.08
CA ALA A 63 -13.08 -30.21 35.96
C ALA A 63 -13.86 -30.33 34.64
N SER A 64 -14.21 -29.21 34.00
CA SER A 64 -14.92 -29.19 32.72
C SER A 64 -14.52 -27.99 31.85
N THR A 65 -14.86 -28.07 30.56
CA THR A 65 -14.75 -26.97 29.60
C THR A 65 -15.52 -25.73 30.03
N GLU A 66 -16.71 -25.91 30.61
CA GLU A 66 -17.57 -24.82 31.06
C GLU A 66 -16.92 -24.07 32.22
N ALA A 67 -16.42 -24.80 33.23
CA ALA A 67 -15.72 -24.21 34.38
C ALA A 67 -14.49 -23.41 33.94
N MET A 68 -13.70 -23.98 33.02
CA MET A 68 -12.57 -23.30 32.39
C MET A 68 -13.02 -22.02 31.68
N TRP A 69 -14.01 -22.11 30.81
CA TRP A 69 -14.45 -20.97 30.02
C TRP A 69 -15.01 -19.83 30.89
N HIS A 70 -15.77 -20.17 31.93
CA HIS A 70 -16.28 -19.20 32.90
C HIS A 70 -15.15 -18.42 33.60
N ALA A 71 -14.05 -19.08 33.94
CA ALA A 71 -12.89 -18.45 34.60
C ALA A 71 -12.02 -17.63 33.63
N VAL A 72 -11.96 -18.03 32.35
CA VAL A 72 -11.02 -17.45 31.38
C VAL A 72 -11.62 -16.28 30.58
N ARG A 73 -12.91 -16.35 30.20
CA ARG A 73 -13.54 -15.45 29.22
C ARG A 73 -13.55 -13.95 29.57
N THR A 74 -13.39 -13.60 30.85
CA THR A 74 -13.40 -12.20 31.31
C THR A 74 -12.00 -11.65 31.58
N ARG A 75 -10.96 -12.50 31.60
CA ARG A 75 -9.59 -12.07 31.92
C ARG A 75 -9.04 -11.17 30.83
N SER A 76 -8.26 -10.15 31.19
CA SER A 76 -7.64 -9.22 30.23
C SER A 76 -6.54 -9.86 29.39
N LYS A 77 -5.76 -10.76 30.00
CA LYS A 77 -4.67 -11.51 29.38
C LYS A 77 -4.92 -13.01 29.41
N LYS A 78 -4.39 -13.70 28.40
CA LYS A 78 -4.42 -15.16 28.31
C LYS A 78 -3.62 -15.77 29.47
N PRO A 79 -4.17 -16.73 30.23
CA PRO A 79 -3.38 -17.53 31.17
C PRO A 79 -2.32 -18.38 30.45
N GLU A 80 -1.16 -18.57 31.06
CA GLU A 80 -0.08 -19.38 30.49
C GLU A 80 -0.41 -20.87 30.49
N HIS A 81 -1.01 -21.35 31.59
CA HIS A 81 -1.36 -22.75 31.80
C HIS A 81 -2.86 -22.91 31.94
N ILE A 82 -3.45 -23.85 31.21
CA ILE A 82 -4.87 -24.22 31.27
C ILE A 82 -4.94 -25.71 31.03
N HIS A 83 -5.52 -26.44 31.99
CA HIS A 83 -5.64 -27.89 31.95
C HIS A 83 -7.04 -28.30 32.36
N ILE A 84 -7.66 -29.13 31.52
CA ILE A 84 -8.96 -29.73 31.82
C ILE A 84 -8.74 -31.20 32.18
N ILE A 85 -9.21 -31.59 33.35
CA ILE A 85 -9.06 -32.92 33.90
C ILE A 85 -9.83 -33.91 33.02
N GLY A 86 -9.21 -35.06 32.70
CA GLY A 86 -9.86 -36.13 31.95
C GLY A 86 -9.91 -35.94 30.43
N MET A 87 -9.36 -34.86 29.88
CA MET A 87 -9.24 -34.69 28.43
C MET A 87 -7.95 -35.30 27.90
N ASP A 88 -8.03 -35.88 26.69
CA ASP A 88 -6.86 -36.36 25.97
C ASP A 88 -6.00 -35.20 25.44
N ALA A 89 -4.79 -35.52 24.96
CA ALA A 89 -3.85 -34.53 24.46
C ALA A 89 -4.36 -33.77 23.22
N ASP A 90 -5.11 -34.43 22.33
CA ASP A 90 -5.60 -33.83 21.09
C ASP A 90 -6.75 -32.83 21.35
N GLN A 91 -7.61 -33.16 22.31
CA GLN A 91 -8.68 -32.30 22.82
C GLN A 91 -8.09 -31.05 23.50
N GLN A 92 -7.07 -31.22 24.35
CA GLN A 92 -6.36 -30.11 24.99
C GLN A 92 -5.73 -29.16 23.96
N VAL A 93 -5.10 -29.71 22.92
CA VAL A 93 -4.53 -28.91 21.82
C VAL A 93 -5.62 -28.15 21.07
N SER A 94 -6.76 -28.78 20.80
CA SER A 94 -7.88 -28.16 20.09
C SER A 94 -8.49 -27.00 20.88
N ILE A 95 -8.71 -27.17 22.18
CA ILE A 95 -9.20 -26.10 23.07
C ILE A 95 -8.17 -24.99 23.21
N SER A 96 -6.89 -25.33 23.38
CA SER A 96 -5.81 -24.34 23.44
C SER A 96 -5.78 -23.47 22.18
N ARG A 97 -6.03 -24.07 21.00
CA ARG A 97 -6.13 -23.33 19.74
C ARG A 97 -7.29 -22.32 19.74
N LEU A 98 -8.47 -22.72 20.21
CA LEU A 98 -9.64 -21.84 20.34
C LEU A 98 -9.37 -20.68 21.30
N ILE A 99 -8.78 -20.96 22.46
CA ILE A 99 -8.41 -19.95 23.45
C ILE A 99 -7.36 -18.98 22.87
N ASN A 100 -6.34 -19.50 22.16
CA ASN A 100 -5.34 -18.68 21.49
C ASN A 100 -5.97 -17.74 20.47
N LEU A 101 -6.85 -18.25 19.61
CA LEU A 101 -7.57 -17.45 18.63
C LEU A 101 -8.40 -16.36 19.30
N TYR A 102 -9.14 -16.72 20.36
CA TYR A 102 -9.96 -15.78 21.14
C TYR A 102 -9.13 -14.60 21.67
N PHE A 103 -8.00 -14.88 22.34
CA PHE A 103 -7.18 -13.82 22.92
C PHE A 103 -6.45 -12.98 21.87
N LEU A 104 -5.94 -13.58 20.79
CA LEU A 104 -5.30 -12.84 19.69
C LEU A 104 -6.27 -11.84 19.06
N LEU A 105 -7.48 -12.28 18.72
CA LEU A 105 -8.48 -11.40 18.13
C LEU A 105 -8.97 -10.37 19.13
N ARG A 106 -9.15 -10.73 20.41
CA ARG A 106 -9.56 -9.79 21.45
C ARG A 106 -8.54 -8.67 21.64
N GLU A 107 -7.26 -8.99 21.65
CA GLU A 107 -6.18 -8.00 21.76
C GLU A 107 -6.07 -7.10 20.52
N ALA A 108 -6.19 -7.69 19.33
CA ALA A 108 -6.23 -6.95 18.07
C ALA A 108 -7.44 -5.99 18.01
N LEU A 109 -8.64 -6.46 18.36
CA LEU A 109 -9.84 -5.64 18.38
C LEU A 109 -9.78 -4.54 19.44
N LYS A 110 -9.23 -4.83 20.61
CA LYS A 110 -8.98 -3.81 21.65
C LYS A 110 -8.09 -2.69 21.12
N THR A 111 -7.06 -3.03 20.35
CA THR A 111 -6.15 -2.04 19.75
C THR A 111 -6.81 -1.24 18.63
N LEU A 112 -7.73 -1.86 17.89
CA LEU A 112 -8.44 -1.20 16.78
C LEU A 112 -9.63 -0.35 17.24
N CYS A 113 -10.22 -0.66 18.40
CA CYS A 113 -11.43 0.00 18.87
C CYS A 113 -11.18 1.46 19.28
N HIS A 114 -12.23 2.27 19.21
CA HIS A 114 -12.15 3.68 19.63
C HIS A 114 -12.42 3.83 21.12
N SER A 115 -13.29 2.99 21.68
CA SER A 115 -13.55 2.91 23.12
C SER A 115 -13.98 1.51 23.52
N GLU A 116 -13.67 1.14 24.76
CA GLU A 116 -14.29 -0.01 25.42
C GLU A 116 -15.69 0.40 25.90
N GLY A 117 -16.61 -0.57 26.00
CA GLY A 117 -17.94 -0.33 26.56
C GLY A 117 -17.88 0.12 28.03
N ASP A 118 -18.75 1.07 28.39
CA ASP A 118 -18.89 1.61 29.75
C ASP A 118 -19.64 0.64 30.69
N ASP A 119 -19.87 1.01 31.94
CA ASP A 119 -20.57 0.21 32.97
C ASP A 119 -21.97 -0.28 32.52
N SER A 120 -22.60 0.41 31.57
CA SER A 120 -23.88 0.02 30.95
C SER A 120 -23.75 -0.95 29.77
N GLN A 121 -22.57 -1.07 29.16
CA GLN A 121 -22.27 -1.92 28.00
C GLN A 121 -21.01 -2.75 28.25
N THR A 122 -20.98 -3.45 29.38
CA THR A 122 -19.83 -4.28 29.75
C THR A 122 -19.52 -5.31 28.65
N HIS A 123 -18.22 -5.54 28.46
CA HIS A 123 -17.70 -6.55 27.53
C HIS A 123 -17.92 -6.33 26.03
N LYS A 124 -17.91 -5.06 25.59
CA LYS A 124 -18.00 -4.70 24.17
C LYS A 124 -16.84 -3.82 23.71
N TYR A 125 -16.50 -3.92 22.43
CA TYR A 125 -15.63 -2.99 21.71
C TYR A 125 -16.46 -2.08 20.82
N ILE A 126 -16.25 -0.77 20.91
CA ILE A 126 -17.00 0.23 20.16
C ILE A 126 -16.15 0.77 19.02
N PHE A 127 -16.73 0.73 17.82
CA PHE A 127 -16.16 1.26 16.59
C PHE A 127 -17.06 2.34 16.04
N PHE A 128 -16.47 3.49 15.71
CA PHE A 128 -17.17 4.55 14.98
C PHE A 128 -16.76 4.49 13.52
N ASN A 129 -17.75 4.58 12.63
CA ASN A 129 -17.52 4.73 11.21
C ASN A 129 -18.22 6.00 10.72
N SER A 130 -17.44 6.94 10.19
CA SER A 130 -17.92 8.17 9.56
C SER A 130 -17.92 7.98 8.04
N LYS A 131 -18.99 7.37 7.51
CA LYS A 131 -19.27 7.45 6.07
C LYS A 131 -20.37 8.47 5.85
N GLU A 132 -20.11 9.43 4.95
CA GLU A 132 -21.11 10.34 4.38
C GLU A 132 -21.98 11.05 5.44
N SER A 133 -21.36 11.78 6.36
CA SER A 133 -22.01 12.64 7.38
C SER A 133 -22.84 11.95 8.47
N LEU A 134 -23.03 10.63 8.43
CA LEU A 134 -23.67 9.86 9.51
C LEU A 134 -22.61 9.08 10.30
N LEU A 135 -22.49 9.39 11.59
CA LEU A 135 -21.63 8.65 12.51
C LEU A 135 -22.35 7.36 12.90
N THR A 136 -21.92 6.23 12.35
CA THR A 136 -22.47 4.91 12.68
C THR A 136 -21.63 4.25 13.78
N LYS A 137 -22.31 3.78 14.83
CA LYS A 137 -21.70 3.05 15.96
C LYS A 137 -21.87 1.55 15.70
N MET A 138 -20.77 0.81 15.69
CA MET A 138 -20.75 -0.64 15.66
C MET A 138 -20.22 -1.15 17.00
N GLU A 139 -20.97 -2.05 17.64
CA GLU A 139 -20.62 -2.64 18.94
C GLU A 139 -20.32 -4.12 18.76
N ILE A 140 -19.11 -4.56 19.11
CA ILE A 140 -18.73 -5.97 19.04
C ILE A 140 -18.67 -6.56 20.44
N SER A 141 -19.58 -7.48 20.76
CA SER A 141 -19.50 -8.25 22.01
C SER A 141 -18.38 -9.28 21.95
N TYR A 142 -17.56 -9.37 23.00
CA TYR A 142 -16.54 -10.42 23.11
C TYR A 142 -16.91 -11.54 24.09
N LEU A 143 -18.08 -11.48 24.73
CA LEU A 143 -18.57 -12.56 25.59
C LEU A 143 -19.38 -13.55 24.76
N MET A 144 -19.12 -14.85 24.95
CA MET A 144 -19.87 -15.96 24.34
C MET A 144 -20.04 -17.12 25.32
N LYS A 145 -20.96 -18.03 25.03
CA LYS A 145 -21.18 -19.26 25.82
C LYS A 145 -20.11 -20.31 25.51
N CYS A 146 -19.96 -21.31 26.38
CA CYS A 146 -19.00 -22.41 26.17
C CYS A 146 -19.35 -23.19 24.90
N ASP A 147 -20.62 -23.59 24.76
CA ASP A 147 -21.12 -24.32 23.59
C ASP A 147 -20.86 -23.57 22.27
N GLU A 148 -20.99 -22.24 22.30
CA GLU A 148 -20.73 -21.38 21.15
C GLU A 148 -19.25 -21.35 20.78
N LEU A 149 -18.34 -21.38 21.77
CA LEU A 149 -16.89 -21.46 21.55
C LEU A 149 -16.49 -22.82 20.97
N LEU A 150 -17.02 -23.91 21.55
CA LEU A 150 -16.70 -25.27 21.14
C LEU A 150 -17.27 -25.63 19.77
N ALA A 151 -18.33 -24.94 19.32
CA ALA A 151 -18.89 -25.11 17.98
C ALA A 151 -18.04 -24.50 16.86
N ILE A 152 -17.02 -23.68 17.18
CA ILE A 152 -16.16 -23.05 16.18
C ILE A 152 -15.12 -24.07 15.71
N ASP A 153 -15.16 -24.41 14.42
CA ASP A 153 -14.11 -25.21 13.80
C ASP A 153 -12.92 -24.31 13.43
N VAL A 154 -11.75 -24.59 14.01
CA VAL A 154 -10.53 -23.80 13.83
C VAL A 154 -9.38 -24.71 13.45
N GLY A 155 -8.89 -24.54 12.22
CA GLY A 155 -7.68 -25.19 11.74
C GLY A 155 -6.40 -24.45 12.17
N GLU A 156 -5.25 -25.07 11.94
CA GLU A 156 -3.96 -24.41 12.13
C GLU A 156 -3.78 -23.15 11.25
N LYS A 157 -4.37 -23.18 10.05
CA LYS A 157 -4.31 -22.06 9.12
C LYS A 157 -5.01 -20.83 9.69
N ASP A 158 -6.19 -21.00 10.28
CA ASP A 158 -6.97 -19.93 10.88
C ASP A 158 -6.21 -19.26 12.02
N LEU A 159 -5.52 -20.06 12.85
CA LEU A 159 -4.66 -19.53 13.90
C LEU A 159 -3.47 -18.74 13.32
N LYS A 160 -2.81 -19.25 12.27
CA LYS A 160 -1.71 -18.54 11.59
C LYS A 160 -2.18 -17.22 10.97
N ASP A 161 -3.36 -17.20 10.36
CA ASP A 161 -3.93 -16.00 9.77
C ASP A 161 -4.29 -14.98 10.85
N ALA A 162 -4.83 -15.42 12.01
CA ALA A 162 -5.05 -14.58 13.17
C ALA A 162 -3.75 -13.99 13.76
N GLN A 163 -2.68 -14.79 13.84
CA GLN A 163 -1.37 -14.31 14.28
C GLN A 163 -0.81 -13.22 13.36
N LYS A 164 -0.98 -13.37 12.04
CA LYS A 164 -0.57 -12.34 11.07
C LYS A 164 -1.39 -11.07 11.19
N LEU A 165 -2.71 -11.19 11.38
CA LEU A 165 -3.59 -10.06 11.67
C LEU A 165 -3.13 -9.32 12.93
N HIS A 166 -2.91 -10.05 14.02
CA HIS A 166 -2.44 -9.51 15.29
C HIS A 166 -1.10 -8.78 15.12
N ALA A 167 -0.10 -9.43 14.51
CA ALA A 167 1.20 -8.81 14.24
C ALA A 167 1.09 -7.53 13.40
N ALA A 168 0.22 -7.50 12.38
CA ALA A 168 0.01 -6.32 11.54
C ALA A 168 -0.58 -5.12 12.30
N VAL A 169 -1.43 -5.38 13.30
CA VAL A 169 -2.08 -4.37 14.16
C VAL A 169 -1.14 -3.86 15.25
N MET A 170 -0.29 -4.74 15.80
CA MET A 170 0.65 -4.44 16.88
C MET A 170 1.97 -3.82 16.40
N ALA A 171 2.26 -3.86 15.10
CA ALA A 171 3.46 -3.24 14.55
C ALA A 171 3.35 -1.71 14.57
N ASP A 172 3.90 -1.08 15.62
CA ASP A 172 3.92 0.37 15.84
C ASP A 172 5.15 1.09 15.25
N GLU A 173 6.16 0.37 14.76
CA GLU A 173 7.44 0.97 14.36
C GLU A 173 7.46 1.56 12.92
N ASP A 174 6.46 1.23 12.10
CA ASP A 174 6.40 1.64 10.69
C ASP A 174 5.42 2.81 10.48
N VAL A 175 5.79 3.73 9.59
CA VAL A 175 5.01 4.89 9.13
C VAL A 175 3.60 4.49 8.66
N HIS A 176 3.41 3.25 8.19
CA HIS A 176 2.12 2.74 7.73
C HIS A 176 1.23 2.11 8.83
N CYS A 177 1.58 2.23 10.11
CA CYS A 177 0.85 1.58 11.19
C CYS A 177 -0.63 2.03 11.28
N GLU A 178 -0.89 3.33 11.21
CA GLU A 178 -2.25 3.89 11.29
C GLU A 178 -3.07 3.53 10.04
N GLU A 179 -2.46 3.49 8.87
CA GLU A 179 -3.07 3.05 7.63
C GLU A 179 -3.47 1.58 7.69
N ARG A 180 -2.59 0.69 8.19
CA ARG A 180 -2.91 -0.73 8.40
C ARG A 180 -4.12 -0.87 9.32
N ARG A 181 -4.14 -0.14 10.44
CA ARG A 181 -5.25 -0.14 11.39
C ARG A 181 -6.54 0.39 10.77
N HIS A 182 -6.47 1.44 9.98
CA HIS A 182 -7.61 2.00 9.27
C HIS A 182 -8.20 0.99 8.27
N VAL A 183 -7.38 0.41 7.39
CA VAL A 183 -7.83 -0.62 6.43
C VAL A 183 -8.40 -1.83 7.16
N MET A 184 -7.82 -2.23 8.30
CA MET A 184 -8.32 -3.31 9.13
C MET A 184 -9.71 -2.99 9.69
N ARG A 185 -9.93 -1.78 10.25
CA ARG A 185 -11.24 -1.31 10.73
C ARG A 185 -12.28 -1.33 9.62
N GLU A 186 -11.96 -0.79 8.45
CA GLU A 186 -12.90 -0.79 7.31
C GLU A 186 -13.24 -2.20 6.83
N THR A 187 -12.25 -3.11 6.87
CA THR A 187 -12.46 -4.51 6.50
C THR A 187 -13.35 -5.21 7.52
N LEU A 188 -13.14 -4.94 8.81
CA LEU A 188 -13.96 -5.46 9.89
C LEU A 188 -15.41 -4.98 9.77
N THR A 189 -15.63 -3.68 9.52
CA THR A 189 -16.99 -3.15 9.33
C THR A 189 -17.67 -3.75 8.10
N ASP A 190 -16.96 -3.94 6.99
CA ASP A 190 -17.55 -4.62 5.81
C ASP A 190 -17.83 -6.11 6.04
N LEU A 191 -17.05 -6.77 6.90
CA LEU A 191 -17.28 -8.16 7.27
C LEU A 191 -18.59 -8.32 8.06
N LEU A 192 -18.90 -7.34 8.92
CA LEU A 192 -20.02 -7.39 9.86
C LEU A 192 -21.25 -6.55 9.44
N LYS A 193 -21.22 -5.89 8.28
CA LYS A 193 -22.26 -4.93 7.85
C LYS A 193 -23.67 -5.51 7.75
N ASP A 194 -23.78 -6.80 7.42
CA ASP A 194 -25.05 -7.49 7.21
C ASP A 194 -25.54 -8.21 8.49
N GLU A 195 -24.75 -8.17 9.56
CA GLU A 195 -25.00 -8.87 10.80
C GLU A 195 -25.73 -7.96 11.80
N LYS A 196 -26.85 -8.46 12.35
CA LYS A 196 -27.63 -7.72 13.35
C LYS A 196 -26.90 -7.62 14.70
N ASP A 197 -26.24 -8.71 15.10
CA ASP A 197 -25.53 -8.81 16.37
C ASP A 197 -24.04 -9.11 16.12
N CYS A 198 -23.24 -8.05 16.10
CA CYS A 198 -21.80 -8.16 15.92
C CYS A 198 -21.14 -8.80 17.15
N SER A 199 -20.49 -9.95 16.97
CA SER A 199 -19.82 -10.67 18.05
C SER A 199 -18.44 -11.18 17.63
N LEU A 200 -17.56 -11.35 18.61
CA LEU A 200 -16.23 -11.95 18.40
C LEU A 200 -16.32 -13.37 17.83
N ARG A 201 -17.40 -14.09 18.14
CA ARG A 201 -17.67 -15.42 17.58
C ARG A 201 -17.70 -15.39 16.06
N LEU A 202 -18.43 -14.46 15.46
CA LEU A 202 -18.53 -14.33 14.00
C LEU A 202 -17.17 -14.05 13.35
N ILE A 203 -16.31 -13.30 14.04
CA ILE A 203 -14.95 -12.99 13.58
C ILE A 203 -14.06 -14.23 13.68
N MET A 204 -14.17 -15.01 14.76
CA MET A 204 -13.45 -16.27 14.94
C MET A 204 -13.83 -17.28 13.84
N GLU A 205 -15.12 -17.48 13.58
CA GLU A 205 -15.65 -18.38 12.53
C GLU A 205 -15.22 -17.95 11.11
N SER A 206 -14.92 -16.67 10.90
CA SER A 206 -14.58 -16.12 9.59
C SER A 206 -13.17 -15.53 9.49
N VAL A 207 -12.25 -15.90 10.39
CA VAL A 207 -10.92 -15.26 10.51
C VAL A 207 -10.09 -15.37 9.24
N SER A 208 -10.10 -16.54 8.56
CA SER A 208 -9.44 -16.72 7.26
C SER A 208 -10.00 -15.77 6.19
N LYS A 209 -11.32 -15.58 6.16
CA LYS A 209 -11.98 -14.65 5.22
C LYS A 209 -11.64 -13.21 5.56
N PHE A 210 -11.60 -12.87 6.84
CA PHE A 210 -11.21 -11.56 7.32
C PHE A 210 -9.77 -11.21 6.90
N TYR A 211 -8.82 -12.11 7.16
CA TYR A 211 -7.42 -11.95 6.75
C TYR A 211 -7.26 -11.78 5.25
N LYS A 212 -7.95 -12.61 4.45
CA LYS A 212 -7.91 -12.51 2.99
C LYS A 212 -8.41 -11.15 2.50
N LYS A 213 -9.59 -10.71 2.96
CA LYS A 213 -10.17 -9.40 2.59
C LYS A 213 -9.27 -8.25 3.02
N TYR A 214 -8.68 -8.32 4.22
CA TYR A 214 -7.75 -7.30 4.71
C TYR A 214 -6.54 -7.17 3.79
N ASN A 215 -5.89 -8.29 3.45
CA ASN A 215 -4.74 -8.28 2.56
C ASN A 215 -5.07 -7.75 1.17
N GLU A 216 -6.22 -8.13 0.60
CA GLU A 216 -6.67 -7.62 -0.70
C GLU A 216 -6.84 -6.09 -0.66
N ARG A 217 -7.52 -5.57 0.37
CA ARG A 217 -7.72 -4.12 0.55
C ARG A 217 -6.42 -3.38 0.83
N TYR A 218 -5.57 -3.93 1.68
CA TYR A 218 -4.28 -3.33 1.99
C TYR A 218 -3.36 -3.32 0.77
N LYS A 219 -3.38 -4.37 -0.05
CA LYS A 219 -2.65 -4.39 -1.33
C LYS A 219 -3.17 -3.31 -2.29
N VAL A 220 -4.49 -3.12 -2.37
CA VAL A 220 -5.07 -2.01 -3.16
C VAL A 220 -4.61 -0.66 -2.60
N TYR A 221 -4.67 -0.47 -1.28
CA TYR A 221 -4.21 0.75 -0.61
C TYR A 221 -2.75 1.07 -0.94
N VAL A 222 -1.83 0.11 -0.78
CA VAL A 222 -0.40 0.26 -1.09
C VAL A 222 -0.18 0.48 -2.59
N SER A 223 -0.96 -0.20 -3.44
CA SER A 223 -0.86 -0.01 -4.89
C SER A 223 -1.27 1.40 -5.34
N LYS A 224 -2.22 2.07 -4.67
CA LYS A 224 -2.60 3.45 -4.98
C LYS A 224 -1.42 4.42 -4.84
N PHE A 225 -0.53 4.23 -3.87
CA PHE A 225 0.72 5.02 -3.78
C PHE A 225 1.65 4.76 -4.95
N SER A 226 1.76 3.50 -5.38
CA SER A 226 2.57 3.12 -6.54
C SER A 226 2.00 3.71 -7.83
N VAL A 227 0.68 3.63 -8.01
CA VAL A 227 -0.06 4.22 -9.14
C VAL A 227 0.12 5.74 -9.17
N ASN A 228 -0.11 6.44 -8.07
CA ASN A 228 0.06 7.90 -8.01
C ASN A 228 1.51 8.32 -8.32
N LYS A 229 2.49 7.54 -7.86
CA LYS A 229 3.90 7.79 -8.18
C LYS A 229 4.16 7.62 -9.69
N ILE A 230 3.66 6.56 -10.30
CA ILE A 230 3.78 6.29 -11.74
C ILE A 230 3.09 7.40 -12.55
N LEU A 231 1.87 7.79 -12.17
CA LEU A 231 1.14 8.90 -12.82
C LEU A 231 1.93 10.20 -12.77
N THR A 232 2.54 10.50 -11.62
CA THR A 232 3.40 11.69 -11.44
C THR A 232 4.66 11.59 -12.29
N GLU A 233 5.27 10.41 -12.40
CA GLU A 233 6.45 10.17 -13.24
C GLU A 233 6.13 10.35 -14.73
N ILE A 234 5.01 9.81 -15.22
CA ILE A 234 4.52 10.01 -16.59
C ILE A 234 4.28 11.49 -16.88
N GLU A 235 3.66 12.21 -15.93
CA GLU A 235 3.39 13.65 -16.07
C GLU A 235 4.69 14.46 -16.13
N ASN A 236 5.66 14.17 -15.25
CA ASN A 236 6.97 14.80 -15.27
C ASN A 236 7.75 14.51 -16.55
N ASP A 237 7.72 13.27 -17.03
CA ASP A 237 8.30 12.90 -18.33
C ASP A 237 7.65 13.75 -19.43
N CYS A 238 6.31 13.73 -19.53
CA CYS A 238 5.58 14.50 -20.54
C CYS A 238 5.95 16.00 -20.53
N VAL A 239 5.99 16.63 -19.36
CA VAL A 239 6.40 18.03 -19.20
C VAL A 239 7.85 18.24 -19.64
N SER A 240 8.77 17.35 -19.25
CA SER A 240 10.17 17.41 -19.68
C SER A 240 10.30 17.31 -21.21
N PHE A 241 9.55 16.40 -21.84
CA PHE A 241 9.54 16.23 -23.29
C PHE A 241 8.96 17.45 -24.01
N LEU A 242 7.85 17.99 -23.52
CA LEU A 242 7.28 19.23 -24.06
C LEU A 242 8.27 20.40 -23.96
N GLY A 243 8.99 20.50 -22.83
CA GLY A 243 10.07 21.47 -22.64
C GLY A 243 11.17 21.34 -23.70
N LYS A 244 11.69 20.13 -23.94
CA LYS A 244 12.71 19.86 -24.97
C LYS A 244 12.23 20.18 -26.38
N VAL A 245 10.98 19.84 -26.73
CA VAL A 245 10.38 20.20 -28.03
C VAL A 245 10.31 21.72 -28.18
N GLN A 246 9.88 22.43 -27.13
CA GLN A 246 9.81 23.88 -27.14
C GLN A 246 11.19 24.52 -27.28
N GLU A 247 12.21 24.04 -26.57
CA GLU A 247 13.60 24.49 -26.72
C GLU A 247 14.12 24.29 -28.15
N ALA A 248 13.85 23.13 -28.75
CA ALA A 248 14.26 22.84 -30.13
C ALA A 248 13.63 23.82 -31.14
N ILE A 249 12.36 24.19 -30.94
CA ILE A 249 11.68 25.22 -31.74
C ILE A 249 12.33 26.59 -31.53
N MET A 250 12.53 27.01 -30.27
CA MET A 250 13.10 28.32 -29.94
C MET A 250 14.50 28.50 -30.52
N ALA A 251 15.32 27.44 -30.48
CA ALA A 251 16.63 27.42 -31.11
C ALA A 251 16.56 27.66 -32.63
N GLN A 252 15.54 27.12 -33.31
CA GLN A 252 15.36 27.32 -34.75
C GLN A 252 14.72 28.64 -35.11
N GLN A 253 13.75 29.12 -34.33
CA GLN A 253 13.20 30.46 -34.51
C GLN A 253 14.30 31.52 -34.41
N THR A 254 15.17 31.41 -33.41
CA THR A 254 16.32 32.31 -33.24
C THR A 254 17.24 32.29 -34.46
N LYS A 255 17.60 31.11 -34.97
CA LYS A 255 18.44 30.96 -36.16
C LYS A 255 17.76 31.51 -37.42
N ALA A 256 16.47 31.28 -37.59
CA ALA A 256 15.73 31.78 -38.74
C ALA A 256 15.52 33.29 -38.69
N PHE A 257 15.37 33.92 -37.51
CA PHE A 257 15.34 35.38 -37.38
C PHE A 257 16.70 36.03 -37.69
N ALA A 258 17.81 35.32 -37.53
CA ALA A 258 19.12 35.79 -37.96
C ALA A 258 19.23 35.90 -39.50
N VAL A 259 18.39 35.17 -40.25
CA VAL A 259 18.44 35.13 -41.72
C VAL A 259 17.99 36.45 -42.36
N PRO A 260 16.80 37.02 -42.02
CA PRO A 260 16.47 38.38 -42.42
C PRO A 260 17.54 39.39 -42.00
N GLY A 261 18.11 39.27 -40.79
CA GLY A 261 19.19 40.14 -40.32
C GLY A 261 20.44 40.10 -41.22
N GLY A 262 20.86 38.89 -41.62
CA GLY A 262 21.93 38.68 -42.59
C GLY A 262 21.61 39.27 -43.97
N ILE A 263 20.35 39.23 -44.39
CA ILE A 263 19.90 39.82 -45.67
C ILE A 263 19.90 41.34 -45.62
N VAL A 264 19.45 41.95 -44.51
CA VAL A 264 19.55 43.40 -44.33
C VAL A 264 21.02 43.85 -44.32
N ALA A 265 21.90 43.08 -43.65
CA ALA A 265 23.34 43.34 -43.67
C ALA A 265 23.93 43.21 -45.08
N ALA A 266 23.60 42.14 -45.82
CA ALA A 266 24.01 41.97 -47.21
C ALA A 266 23.49 43.12 -48.10
N GLY A 267 22.23 43.53 -47.93
CA GLY A 267 21.62 44.67 -48.63
C GLY A 267 22.30 46.01 -48.34
N ALA A 268 22.80 46.20 -47.12
CA ALA A 268 23.61 47.38 -46.76
C ALA A 268 25.00 47.32 -47.42
N ILE A 269 25.62 46.14 -47.46
CA ILE A 269 26.91 45.89 -48.13
C ILE A 269 26.79 45.99 -49.65
N LEU A 270 25.61 45.77 -50.24
CA LEU A 270 25.32 45.85 -51.69
C LEU A 270 25.27 47.27 -52.26
N LYS A 271 25.28 48.32 -51.42
CA LYS A 271 25.25 49.72 -51.90
C LYS A 271 26.48 50.16 -52.73
N PRO A 272 27.70 49.59 -52.59
CA PRO A 272 28.86 49.90 -53.42
C PRO A 272 29.22 48.81 -54.47
N ALA A 273 28.41 47.77 -54.68
CA ALA A 273 28.76 46.67 -55.58
C ALA A 273 28.71 47.10 -57.07
N THR A 274 29.88 47.31 -57.68
CA THR A 274 30.02 47.82 -59.06
C THR A 274 30.39 46.74 -60.07
N THR A 275 30.77 45.53 -59.66
CA THR A 275 31.30 44.49 -60.55
C THR A 275 30.43 43.23 -60.55
N SER A 276 30.21 42.63 -61.72
CA SER A 276 29.42 41.39 -61.91
C SER A 276 29.82 40.23 -60.99
N TRP A 277 31.08 40.18 -60.54
CA TRP A 277 31.62 39.17 -59.64
C TRP A 277 31.08 39.30 -58.20
N ASP A 278 30.81 40.52 -57.74
CA ASP A 278 30.28 40.78 -56.39
C ASP A 278 28.87 40.19 -56.24
N TYR A 279 28.05 40.30 -57.30
CA TYR A 279 26.71 39.71 -57.36
C TYR A 279 26.74 38.17 -57.30
N LEU A 280 27.75 37.53 -57.92
CA LEU A 280 27.92 36.08 -57.91
C LEU A 280 28.29 35.57 -56.52
N ILE A 281 29.23 36.23 -55.84
CA ILE A 281 29.62 35.89 -54.46
C ILE A 281 28.42 35.98 -53.51
N ILE A 282 27.59 37.00 -53.67
CA ILE A 282 26.38 37.20 -52.86
C ILE A 282 25.34 36.11 -53.13
N LEU A 283 25.14 35.73 -54.39
CA LEU A 283 24.25 34.64 -54.77
C LEU A 283 24.70 33.30 -54.16
N VAL A 284 26.00 33.00 -54.22
CA VAL A 284 26.57 31.80 -53.60
C VAL A 284 26.38 31.81 -52.08
N GLY A 285 26.59 32.96 -51.42
CA GLY A 285 26.32 33.13 -49.99
C GLY A 285 24.84 32.92 -49.60
N LEU A 286 23.91 33.36 -50.45
CA LEU A 286 22.47 33.13 -50.28
C LEU A 286 22.08 31.66 -50.46
N ILE A 287 22.70 30.96 -51.41
CA ILE A 287 22.46 29.52 -51.63
C ILE A 287 22.96 28.71 -50.43
N ILE A 288 24.19 28.98 -49.97
CA ILE A 288 24.80 28.27 -48.83
C ILE A 288 24.01 28.52 -47.55
N SER A 289 23.62 29.78 -47.27
CA SER A 289 22.82 30.11 -46.09
C SER A 289 21.44 29.45 -46.12
N THR A 290 20.77 29.48 -47.27
CA THR A 290 19.46 28.83 -47.47
C THR A 290 19.55 27.32 -47.26
N TRP A 291 20.57 26.67 -47.85
CA TRP A 291 20.84 25.24 -47.67
C TRP A 291 21.10 24.87 -46.21
N MET A 292 21.89 25.68 -45.50
CA MET A 292 22.21 25.48 -44.08
C MET A 292 20.96 25.53 -43.20
N ILE A 293 20.06 26.49 -43.45
CA ILE A 293 18.79 26.64 -42.71
C ILE A 293 17.88 25.42 -42.94
N ILE A 294 17.76 24.96 -44.19
CA ILE A 294 16.95 23.78 -44.52
C ILE A 294 17.50 22.54 -43.83
N SER A 295 18.82 22.36 -43.87
CA SER A 295 19.51 21.26 -43.18
C SER A 295 19.25 21.29 -41.66
N LEU A 296 19.34 22.46 -41.05
CA LEU A 296 19.06 22.69 -39.63
C LEU A 296 17.61 22.37 -39.25
N ASN A 297 16.64 22.78 -40.07
CA ASN A 297 15.22 22.50 -39.84
C ASN A 297 14.91 21.01 -39.94
N ASN A 298 15.43 20.34 -40.96
CA ASN A 298 15.26 18.89 -41.13
C ASN A 298 15.88 18.12 -39.96
N ASN A 299 17.05 18.55 -39.48
CA ASN A 299 17.69 17.94 -38.32
C ASN A 299 16.83 18.10 -37.05
N VAL A 300 16.23 19.28 -36.82
CA VAL A 300 15.33 19.47 -35.67
C VAL A 300 14.05 18.66 -35.78
N VAL A 301 13.47 18.53 -36.98
CA VAL A 301 12.33 17.61 -37.18
C VAL A 301 12.73 16.18 -36.84
N SER A 302 13.93 15.74 -37.23
CA SER A 302 14.46 14.43 -36.86
C SER A 302 14.65 14.28 -35.34
N HIS A 303 15.21 15.29 -34.67
CA HIS A 303 15.33 15.29 -33.21
C HIS A 303 13.97 15.25 -32.49
N ILE A 304 12.97 15.99 -32.98
CA ILE A 304 11.60 15.94 -32.43
C ILE A 304 11.01 14.54 -32.60
N ASN A 305 11.23 13.87 -33.73
CA ASN A 305 10.78 12.50 -33.94
C ASN A 305 11.44 11.51 -32.98
N LEU A 306 12.76 11.62 -32.77
CA LEU A 306 13.49 10.76 -31.84
C LEU A 306 13.01 10.95 -30.40
N LEU A 307 12.75 12.20 -29.99
CA LEU A 307 12.19 12.50 -28.68
C LEU A 307 10.79 11.91 -28.51
N ALA A 308 9.93 12.02 -29.53
CA ALA A 308 8.60 11.41 -29.50
C ALA A 308 8.65 9.88 -29.41
N GLU A 309 9.59 9.25 -30.12
CA GLU A 309 9.81 7.80 -30.08
C GLU A 309 10.35 7.34 -28.71
N GLU A 310 11.27 8.12 -28.13
CA GLU A 310 11.84 7.83 -26.81
C GLU A 310 10.79 7.97 -25.70
N PHE A 311 9.88 8.94 -25.78
CA PHE A 311 8.73 9.04 -24.90
C PHE A 311 7.79 7.83 -25.04
N ASN A 312 7.52 7.39 -26.27
CA ASN A 312 6.72 6.19 -26.51
C ASN A 312 7.39 4.94 -25.92
N ARG A 313 8.71 4.85 -25.99
CA ARG A 313 9.47 3.76 -25.37
C ARG A 313 9.48 3.84 -23.84
N SER A 314 9.55 5.05 -23.26
CA SER A 314 9.48 5.24 -21.80
C SER A 314 8.12 4.80 -21.26
N THR A 315 7.04 5.21 -21.94
CA THR A 315 5.66 4.87 -21.53
C THR A 315 5.33 3.39 -21.65
N LYS A 316 5.89 2.67 -22.63
CA LYS A 316 5.72 1.21 -22.77
C LYS A 316 6.16 0.40 -21.55
N LYS A 317 7.05 0.91 -20.70
CA LYS A 317 7.46 0.23 -19.46
C LYS A 317 6.32 0.05 -18.47
N TYR A 318 5.23 0.81 -18.64
CA TYR A 318 4.09 0.83 -17.73
C TYR A 318 2.89 0.04 -18.27
N ASP A 319 2.93 -0.48 -19.50
CA ASP A 319 1.81 -1.22 -20.12
C ASP A 319 1.53 -2.58 -19.42
N ASP A 320 2.53 -3.18 -18.76
CA ASP A 320 2.44 -4.51 -18.11
C ASP A 320 1.96 -4.46 -16.63
N ILE A 321 1.62 -3.29 -16.09
CA ILE A 321 1.25 -3.14 -14.68
C ILE A 321 -0.24 -3.50 -14.50
N VAL A 322 -0.53 -4.48 -13.62
CA VAL A 322 -1.86 -5.13 -13.48
C VAL A 322 -2.85 -4.37 -12.57
N VAL A 323 -2.39 -3.39 -11.77
CA VAL A 323 -3.24 -2.73 -10.75
C VAL A 323 -3.34 -1.23 -11.04
N GLY A 324 -4.57 -0.71 -11.15
CA GLY A 324 -4.83 0.68 -11.56
C GLY A 324 -4.72 0.92 -13.07
N VAL A 325 -4.85 -0.15 -13.87
CA VAL A 325 -4.59 -0.16 -15.32
C VAL A 325 -5.36 0.92 -16.07
N GLU A 326 -6.64 1.11 -15.75
CA GLU A 326 -7.49 2.07 -16.45
C GLU A 326 -7.02 3.53 -16.26
N GLU A 327 -6.72 3.94 -15.02
CA GLU A 327 -6.25 5.30 -14.72
C GLU A 327 -4.86 5.57 -15.33
N ILE A 328 -3.96 4.57 -15.27
CA ILE A 328 -2.61 4.67 -15.87
C ILE A 328 -2.71 4.74 -17.39
N GLN A 329 -3.51 3.86 -18.02
CA GLN A 329 -3.68 3.84 -19.47
C GLN A 329 -4.31 5.14 -19.97
N GLU A 330 -5.33 5.66 -19.28
CA GLU A 330 -5.95 6.94 -19.62
C GLU A 330 -4.93 8.09 -19.58
N LYS A 331 -4.12 8.17 -18.52
CA LYS A 331 -3.09 9.22 -18.39
C LYS A 331 -1.97 9.07 -19.42
N ILE A 332 -1.55 7.85 -19.74
CA ILE A 332 -0.57 7.57 -20.80
C ILE A 332 -1.12 8.06 -22.14
N GLU A 333 -2.37 7.75 -22.45
CA GLU A 333 -2.99 8.12 -23.72
C GLU A 333 -3.20 9.64 -23.83
N ASP A 334 -3.64 10.31 -22.75
CA ASP A 334 -3.70 11.78 -22.69
C ASP A 334 -2.32 12.42 -22.89
N SER A 335 -1.28 11.88 -22.26
CA SER A 335 0.09 12.38 -22.41
C SER A 335 0.62 12.16 -23.83
N ARG A 336 0.31 11.02 -24.46
CA ARG A 336 0.63 10.72 -25.86
C ARG A 336 -0.05 11.71 -26.81
N MET A 337 -1.35 11.98 -26.62
CA MET A 337 -2.09 12.95 -27.42
C MET A 337 -1.51 14.37 -27.29
N LYS A 338 -1.19 14.81 -26.07
CA LYS A 338 -0.56 16.13 -25.85
C LYS A 338 0.79 16.25 -26.54
N LEU A 339 1.63 15.21 -26.44
CA LEU A 339 2.94 15.22 -27.06
C LEU A 339 2.88 15.15 -28.60
N SER A 340 1.97 14.34 -29.16
CA SER A 340 1.81 14.24 -30.62
C SER A 340 1.33 15.57 -31.20
N SER A 341 0.32 16.19 -30.59
CA SER A 341 -0.21 17.49 -30.98
C SER A 341 0.85 18.59 -30.92
N SER A 342 1.64 18.62 -29.84
CA SER A 342 2.75 19.57 -29.70
C SER A 342 3.84 19.36 -30.77
N SER A 343 4.20 18.10 -31.02
CA SER A 343 5.20 17.73 -32.02
C SER A 343 4.74 18.05 -33.45
N GLU A 344 3.47 17.82 -33.78
CA GLU A 344 2.88 18.19 -35.07
C GLU A 344 2.82 19.71 -35.26
N SER A 345 2.39 20.44 -34.22
CA SER A 345 2.43 21.90 -34.22
C SER A 345 3.85 22.43 -34.43
N ALA A 346 4.84 21.82 -33.78
CA ALA A 346 6.26 22.15 -33.94
C ALA A 346 6.75 21.96 -35.39
N LYS A 347 6.46 20.79 -35.98
CA LYS A 347 6.79 20.48 -37.37
C LYS A 347 6.13 21.47 -38.34
N SER A 348 4.86 21.78 -38.12
CA SER A 348 4.11 22.75 -38.94
C SER A 348 4.75 24.14 -38.90
N LYS A 349 5.09 24.64 -37.69
CA LYS A 349 5.78 25.92 -37.51
C LYS A 349 7.14 25.97 -38.24
N LEU A 350 7.93 24.91 -38.14
CA LEU A 350 9.21 24.79 -38.86
C LEU A 350 9.03 24.72 -40.39
N GLY A 351 7.96 24.07 -40.87
CA GLY A 351 7.61 24.03 -42.28
C GLY A 351 7.21 25.41 -42.84
N VAL A 352 6.44 26.19 -42.08
CA VAL A 352 6.12 27.59 -42.43
C VAL A 352 7.41 28.41 -42.53
N LEU A 353 8.31 28.28 -41.54
CA LEU A 353 9.58 29.00 -41.51
C LEU A 353 10.46 28.69 -42.73
N THR A 354 10.52 27.43 -43.12
CA THR A 354 11.24 26.98 -44.32
C THR A 354 10.66 27.61 -45.58
N ARG A 355 9.33 27.65 -45.72
CA ARG A 355 8.66 28.31 -46.86
C ARG A 355 8.96 29.81 -46.93
N VAL A 356 8.97 30.51 -45.80
CA VAL A 356 9.33 31.93 -45.74
C VAL A 356 10.77 32.14 -46.21
N CYS A 357 11.71 31.28 -45.78
CA CYS A 357 13.10 31.36 -46.24
C CYS A 357 13.21 31.20 -47.76
N TYR A 358 12.46 30.26 -48.36
CA TYR A 358 12.41 30.10 -49.81
C TYR A 358 11.84 31.33 -50.53
N LEU A 359 10.76 31.93 -50.02
CA LEU A 359 10.18 33.15 -50.60
C LEU A 359 11.17 34.31 -50.59
N VAL A 360 11.87 34.47 -49.46
CA VAL A 360 12.90 35.51 -49.32
C VAL A 360 14.07 35.24 -50.27
N PHE A 361 14.53 33.99 -50.38
CA PHE A 361 15.56 33.60 -51.33
C PHE A 361 15.17 33.93 -52.78
N ILE A 362 13.94 33.63 -53.19
CA ILE A 362 13.42 33.94 -54.53
C ILE A 362 13.38 35.46 -54.74
N LEU A 363 12.84 36.22 -53.79
CA LEU A 363 12.73 37.68 -53.89
C LEU A 363 14.10 38.35 -54.03
N VAL A 364 15.07 37.96 -53.19
CA VAL A 364 16.43 38.52 -53.25
C VAL A 364 17.11 38.13 -54.57
N SER A 365 16.95 36.88 -55.01
CA SER A 365 17.48 36.43 -56.30
C SER A 365 16.91 37.23 -57.48
N LEU A 366 15.61 37.54 -57.47
CA LEU A 366 14.97 38.39 -58.50
C LEU A 366 15.50 39.83 -58.48
N ILE A 367 15.71 40.41 -57.29
CA ILE A 367 16.27 41.76 -57.15
C ILE A 367 17.71 41.82 -57.68
N LEU A 368 18.53 40.81 -57.34
CA LEU A 368 19.90 40.70 -57.84
C LEU A 368 19.92 40.52 -59.36
N LEU A 369 19.03 39.68 -59.92
CA LEU A 369 18.90 39.47 -61.36
C LEU A 369 18.52 40.77 -62.08
N LYS A 370 17.56 41.53 -61.54
CA LYS A 370 17.16 42.83 -62.10
C LYS A 370 18.34 43.81 -62.13
N ARG A 371 19.08 43.95 -61.02
CA ARG A 371 20.25 44.84 -60.95
C ARG A 371 21.38 44.42 -61.89
N PHE A 372 21.59 43.11 -62.07
CA PHE A 372 22.58 42.59 -63.01
C PHE A 372 22.22 42.94 -64.47
N LEU A 373 20.95 42.83 -64.85
CA LEU A 373 20.45 43.24 -66.18
C LEU A 373 20.53 44.75 -66.42
N GLU A 374 20.41 45.58 -65.37
CA GLU A 374 20.54 47.05 -65.46
C GLU A 374 22.01 47.53 -65.53
N THR A 375 22.98 46.68 -65.18
CA THR A 375 24.43 46.99 -65.18
C THR A 375 25.21 46.36 -66.32
N SER A 376 24.62 45.42 -67.06
CA SER A 376 25.10 44.90 -68.35
C SER A 376 24.58 45.74 -69.51
#